data_AF-A0A1Z9M9W3-F1
#
_entry.id   AF-A0A1Z9M9W3-F1
#
_cell.length_a   1.000
_cell.length_b   1.000
_cell.length_c   1.000
_cell.angle_alpha   90.00
_cell.angle_beta   90.00
_cell.angle_gamma   90.00
#
_symmetry.space_group_name_H-M   'P 1'
#
loop_
_entity.id
_entity.type
_entity.pdbx_description
1 polymer ?
#
loop_
_entity_poly.entity_id
_entity_poly.type
_entity_poly.pdbx_seq_one_letter_code
_entity_poly.pdbx_strand_id
1 'polypeptide(L)'
;MYEYKCKILKVVDGDTVDVDIDLGFGCWLRGERVRVMGIDTPESRTSDKVEKVFGLKAKERLNSLLGTDAILQTQVSKNGENMKGKFGRILGNFLTEDGSKICADVLVQEGHAVHYTGGSKDAINDQHMKNRQRLVDEGVVPCPPGMSSNNPENEAVKIAVKEIEVPKPVKKKKKKSKK
;
A
#
# COMPACT_ATOMS: atom_id res chain seq x y z
N MET A 1 4.19 18.58 18.56
CA MET A 1 4.70 17.45 17.77
C MET A 1 6.03 17.07 18.39
N TYR A 2 6.29 15.78 18.60
CA TYR A 2 7.60 15.28 19.03
C TYR A 2 8.22 14.49 17.89
N GLU A 3 9.53 14.65 17.71
CA GLU A 3 10.29 13.96 16.67
C GLU A 3 11.32 13.05 17.32
N TYR A 4 11.36 11.81 16.87
CA TYR A 4 12.32 10.82 17.31
C TYR A 4 13.05 10.24 16.10
N LYS A 5 14.36 10.08 16.24
CA LYS A 5 15.12 9.27 15.28
C LYS A 5 14.75 7.81 15.54
N CYS A 6 14.53 7.06 14.48
CA CYS A 6 14.22 5.65 14.58
C CYS A 6 14.89 4.86 13.47
N LYS A 7 15.15 3.59 13.75
CA LYS A 7 15.60 2.62 12.74
C LYS A 7 14.42 1.79 12.31
N ILE A 8 14.21 1.72 11.00
CA ILE A 8 13.16 0.89 10.44
C ILE A 8 13.62 -0.56 10.47
N LEU A 9 12.89 -1.42 11.21
CA LEU A 9 13.15 -2.85 11.23
C LEU A 9 12.43 -3.54 10.07
N LYS A 10 11.14 -3.22 9.91
CA LYS A 10 10.28 -3.86 8.92
C LYS A 10 9.03 -3.05 8.67
N VAL A 11 8.71 -2.81 7.40
CA VAL A 11 7.36 -2.39 7.00
C VAL A 11 6.45 -3.62 7.02
N VAL A 12 5.44 -3.59 7.90
CA VAL A 12 4.48 -4.71 8.08
C VAL A 12 3.40 -4.60 7.01
N ASP A 13 2.76 -3.43 6.94
CA ASP A 13 1.66 -3.07 6.03
C ASP A 13 1.81 -1.61 5.57
N GLY A 14 0.93 -1.14 4.67
CA GLY A 14 0.99 0.22 4.11
C GLY A 14 0.82 1.36 5.13
N ASP A 15 0.39 1.03 6.35
CA ASP A 15 0.18 1.97 7.46
C ASP A 15 0.83 1.51 8.78
N THR A 16 1.63 0.44 8.77
CA THR A 16 2.15 -0.20 9.98
C THR A 16 3.62 -0.58 9.81
N VAL A 17 4.47 -0.06 10.71
CA VAL A 17 5.93 -0.21 10.64
C VAL A 17 6.49 -0.59 12.00
N ASP A 18 7.36 -1.60 12.02
CA ASP A 18 8.12 -2.00 13.20
C ASP A 18 9.45 -1.23 13.22
N VAL A 19 9.77 -0.58 14.35
CA VAL A 19 10.89 0.35 14.48
C VAL A 19 11.60 0.23 15.82
N ASP A 20 12.86 0.66 15.83
CA ASP A 20 13.62 0.96 17.05
C ASP A 20 13.72 2.47 17.23
N ILE A 21 13.17 3.01 18.31
CA ILE A 21 13.11 4.45 18.57
C ILE A 21 14.26 4.85 19.49
N ASP A 22 15.03 5.85 19.08
CA ASP A 22 16.07 6.47 19.90
C ASP A 22 15.43 7.56 20.80
N LEU A 23 15.51 7.36 22.12
CA LEU A 23 15.04 8.33 23.11
C LEU A 23 16.15 9.29 23.57
N GLY A 24 17.36 9.15 23.02
CA GLY A 24 18.55 9.88 23.45
C GLY A 24 19.25 9.22 24.64
N PHE A 25 20.42 9.76 25.00
CA PHE A 25 21.23 9.29 26.13
C PHE A 25 21.59 7.78 26.12
N GLY A 26 21.57 7.15 24.94
CA GLY A 26 21.80 5.72 24.79
C GLY A 26 20.60 4.83 25.14
N CYS A 27 19.43 5.42 25.41
CA CYS A 27 18.18 4.72 25.67
C CYS A 27 17.42 4.47 24.37
N TRP A 28 17.03 3.22 24.13
CA TRP A 28 16.29 2.81 22.94
C TRP A 28 15.02 2.06 23.33
N LEU A 29 13.91 2.37 22.68
CA LEU A 29 12.73 1.50 22.65
C LEU A 29 12.82 0.61 21.41
N ARG A 30 13.03 -0.68 21.63
CA ARG A 30 13.29 -1.65 20.56
C ARG A 30 12.04 -2.45 20.21
N GLY A 31 11.85 -2.74 18.92
CA GLY A 31 10.78 -3.64 18.44
C GLY A 31 9.36 -3.06 18.62
N GLU A 32 9.22 -1.74 18.59
CA GLU A 32 7.93 -1.09 18.73
C GLU A 32 7.18 -1.05 17.41
N ARG A 33 5.86 -1.23 17.47
CA ARG A 33 4.99 -1.15 16.30
C ARG A 33 4.31 0.21 16.26
N VAL A 34 4.61 0.97 15.20
CA VAL A 34 4.01 2.27 14.91
C VAL A 34 2.93 2.10 13.87
N ARG A 35 1.75 2.66 14.14
CA ARG A 35 0.69 2.84 13.14
C ARG A 35 0.69 4.28 12.65
N VAL A 36 0.76 4.43 11.34
CA VAL A 36 0.70 5.72 10.64
C VAL A 36 -0.66 6.36 10.92
N MET A 37 -0.63 7.59 11.41
CA MET A 37 -1.81 8.34 11.78
C MET A 37 -2.44 9.03 10.58
N GLY A 38 -3.77 9.11 10.58
CA GLY A 38 -4.51 9.93 9.63
C GLY A 38 -4.71 9.28 8.27
N ILE A 39 -4.28 8.04 8.08
CA ILE A 39 -4.47 7.29 6.83
C ILE A 39 -5.05 5.89 7.08
N ASP A 40 -5.66 5.36 6.05
CA ASP A 40 -6.13 3.98 5.93
C ASP A 40 -5.60 3.41 4.61
N THR A 41 -4.96 2.24 4.66
CA THR A 41 -4.38 1.57 3.49
C THR A 41 -5.02 0.21 3.26
N PRO A 42 -5.09 -0.26 2.00
CA PRO A 42 -5.51 -1.63 1.71
C PRO A 42 -4.67 -2.65 2.50
N GLU A 43 -5.33 -3.65 3.06
CA GLU A 43 -4.69 -4.65 3.91
C GLU A 43 -3.87 -5.63 3.06
N SER A 44 -2.58 -5.83 3.38
CA SER A 44 -1.74 -6.79 2.65
C SER A 44 -1.92 -8.22 3.15
N ARG A 45 -2.43 -8.38 4.38
CA ARG A 45 -2.63 -9.65 5.07
C ARG A 45 -4.10 -10.11 5.02
N THR A 46 -4.72 -10.00 3.86
CA THR A 46 -6.11 -10.43 3.61
C THR A 46 -6.16 -11.69 2.72
N SER A 47 -7.29 -12.40 2.79
CA SER A 47 -7.63 -13.51 1.88
C SER A 47 -8.15 -13.00 0.52
N ASP A 48 -8.58 -11.74 0.46
CA ASP A 48 -9.00 -11.11 -0.79
C ASP A 48 -7.78 -10.87 -1.68
N LYS A 49 -7.73 -11.57 -2.80
CA LYS A 49 -6.62 -11.49 -3.75
C LYS A 49 -6.49 -10.09 -4.35
N VAL A 50 -7.60 -9.39 -4.58
CA VAL A 50 -7.60 -8.07 -5.21
C VAL A 50 -7.01 -7.05 -4.25
N GLU A 51 -7.58 -6.94 -3.05
CA GLU A 51 -7.11 -6.01 -2.01
C GLU A 51 -5.64 -6.25 -1.64
N LYS A 52 -5.23 -7.52 -1.57
CA LYS A 52 -3.84 -7.90 -1.30
C LYS A 52 -2.85 -7.32 -2.31
N VAL A 53 -3.18 -7.24 -3.60
CA VAL A 53 -2.26 -6.63 -4.60
C VAL A 53 -2.05 -5.15 -4.28
N PHE A 54 -3.13 -4.42 -3.98
CA PHE A 54 -3.04 -3.01 -3.63
C PHE A 54 -2.30 -2.79 -2.31
N GLY A 55 -2.54 -3.65 -1.30
CA GLY A 55 -1.84 -3.58 -0.01
C GLY A 55 -0.35 -3.84 -0.14
N LEU A 56 0.05 -4.81 -0.97
CA LEU A 56 1.47 -5.07 -1.26
C LEU A 56 2.13 -3.89 -1.98
N LYS A 57 1.42 -3.21 -2.89
CA LYS A 57 1.93 -2.03 -3.58
C LYS A 57 2.06 -0.82 -2.66
N ALA A 58 1.08 -0.59 -1.79
CA ALA A 58 1.17 0.47 -0.77
C ALA A 58 2.35 0.22 0.19
N LYS A 59 2.55 -1.03 0.60
CA LYS A 59 3.69 -1.45 1.41
C LYS A 59 5.04 -1.22 0.72
N GLU A 60 5.15 -1.65 -0.54
CA GLU A 60 6.35 -1.44 -1.36
C GLU A 60 6.66 0.05 -1.50
N ARG A 61 5.63 0.88 -1.74
CA ARG A 61 5.79 2.33 -1.84
C ARG A 61 6.26 2.94 -0.52
N LEU A 62 5.64 2.60 0.60
CA LEU A 62 6.08 3.07 1.92
C LEU A 62 7.54 2.68 2.19
N ASN A 63 7.93 1.45 1.86
CA ASN A 63 9.31 1.00 2.00
C ASN A 63 10.30 1.75 1.09
N SER A 64 9.85 2.29 -0.05
CA SER A 64 10.67 3.14 -0.91
C SER A 64 10.79 4.59 -0.42
N LEU A 65 9.84 5.04 0.39
CA LEU A 65 9.85 6.39 0.97
C LEU A 65 10.67 6.45 2.25
N LEU A 66 10.79 5.31 2.94
CA LEU A 66 11.53 5.16 4.18
C LEU A 66 12.95 4.65 3.90
N GLY A 67 13.94 5.32 4.48
CA GLY A 67 15.31 4.80 4.56
C GLY A 67 15.48 3.81 5.73
N THR A 68 16.72 3.36 5.93
CA THR A 68 17.07 2.54 7.13
C THR A 68 16.91 3.36 8.41
N ASP A 69 17.29 4.63 8.36
CA ASP A 69 17.06 5.61 9.42
C ASP A 69 15.90 6.53 8.99
N ALA A 70 14.97 6.78 9.90
CA ALA A 70 13.79 7.60 9.64
C ALA A 70 13.49 8.51 10.84
N ILE A 71 12.71 9.56 10.59
CA ILE A 71 12.22 10.45 11.64
C ILE A 71 10.75 10.13 11.88
N LEU A 72 10.45 9.66 13.09
CA LEU A 72 9.11 9.43 13.59
C LEU A 72 8.58 10.71 14.23
N GLN A 73 7.52 11.27 13.66
CA GLN A 73 6.76 12.35 14.27
C GLN A 73 5.52 11.79 14.98
N THR A 74 5.43 11.98 16.28
CA THR A 74 4.29 11.53 17.10
C THR A 74 3.71 12.69 17.91
N GLN A 75 2.45 12.53 18.35
CA GLN A 75 1.78 13.47 19.25
C GLN A 75 1.56 12.78 20.59
N VAL A 76 2.04 13.41 21.66
CA VAL A 76 1.77 12.98 23.03
C VAL A 76 0.49 13.68 23.49
N SER A 77 -0.41 12.94 24.14
CA SER A 77 -1.60 13.55 24.75
C SER A 77 -1.19 14.51 25.88
N LYS A 78 -2.02 15.52 26.17
CA LYS A 78 -1.78 16.52 27.22
C LYS A 78 -1.52 15.92 28.61
N ASN A 79 -1.81 14.64 28.82
CA ASN A 79 -1.63 13.92 30.09
C ASN A 79 -0.32 13.12 30.19
N GLY A 80 0.61 13.27 29.24
CA GLY A 80 1.91 12.58 29.29
C GLY A 80 1.84 11.07 29.00
N GLU A 81 0.64 10.51 28.87
CA GLU A 81 0.45 9.19 28.29
C GLU A 81 0.74 9.29 26.79
N ASN A 82 1.70 8.46 26.34
CA ASN A 82 1.81 8.12 24.93
C ASN A 82 0.40 7.80 24.42
N MET A 83 0.04 8.30 23.23
CA MET A 83 -1.15 7.84 22.52
C MET A 83 -0.94 6.41 22.03
N LYS A 84 -0.66 5.50 22.98
CA LYS A 84 -0.99 4.11 22.92
C LYS A 84 -2.48 4.11 22.66
N GLY A 85 -2.88 3.88 21.41
CA GLY A 85 -4.30 3.74 21.08
C GLY A 85 -4.92 2.65 21.96
N LYS A 86 -6.22 2.39 21.83
CA LYS A 86 -6.94 1.33 22.57
C LYS A 86 -6.23 -0.05 22.59
N PHE A 87 -5.27 -0.27 21.68
CA PHE A 87 -4.47 -1.47 21.50
C PHE A 87 -2.99 -1.36 21.90
N GLY A 88 -2.56 -0.31 22.61
CA GLY A 88 -1.18 -0.20 23.10
C GLY A 88 -0.13 0.23 22.06
N ARG A 89 -0.52 0.49 20.80
CA ARG A 89 0.39 0.80 19.69
C ARG A 89 0.74 2.29 19.63
N ILE A 90 1.97 2.61 19.27
CA ILE A 90 2.42 3.98 19.04
C ILE A 90 1.73 4.51 17.79
N LEU A 91 1.21 5.73 17.87
CA LEU A 91 0.58 6.43 16.76
C LEU A 91 1.51 7.56 16.32
N GLY A 92 1.89 7.60 15.05
CA GLY A 92 2.79 8.62 14.52
C GLY A 92 3.07 8.46 13.04
N ASN A 93 3.54 9.53 12.41
CA ASN A 93 3.88 9.56 10.99
C ASN A 93 5.39 9.59 10.79
N PHE A 94 5.84 9.21 9.61
CA PHE A 94 7.25 9.23 9.25
C PHE A 94 7.53 10.31 8.22
N LEU A 95 8.67 10.96 8.33
CA LEU A 95 9.22 11.75 7.23
C LEU A 95 9.84 10.83 6.18
N THR A 96 9.79 11.28 4.94
CA THR A 96 10.54 10.71 3.81
C THR A 96 12.03 10.73 4.08
N GLU A 97 12.80 9.88 3.39
CA GLU A 97 14.27 9.83 3.51
C GLU A 97 14.92 11.21 3.32
N ASP A 98 14.39 12.03 2.41
CA ASP A 98 14.84 13.40 2.16
C ASP A 98 14.44 14.40 3.27
N GLY A 99 13.63 13.99 4.24
CA GLY A 99 13.10 14.82 5.33
C GLY A 99 12.08 15.88 4.90
N SER A 100 11.71 15.93 3.61
CA SER A 100 10.95 17.06 3.04
C SER A 100 9.43 16.91 3.15
N LYS A 101 8.93 15.67 3.19
CA LYS A 101 7.49 15.36 3.19
C LYS A 101 7.13 14.28 4.21
N ILE A 102 5.88 14.28 4.63
CA ILE A 102 5.29 13.22 5.45
C ILE A 102 4.88 12.05 4.54
N CYS A 103 5.30 10.83 4.88
CA CYS A 103 5.01 9.63 4.08
C CYS A 103 3.51 9.39 3.89
N ALA A 104 2.70 9.70 4.91
CA ALA A 104 1.25 9.60 4.88
C ALA A 104 0.65 10.43 3.72
N ASP A 105 1.09 11.68 3.57
CA ASP A 105 0.58 12.58 2.53
C ASP A 105 0.96 12.10 1.13
N VAL A 106 2.19 11.58 0.98
CA VAL A 106 2.67 11.03 -0.29
C VAL A 106 1.83 9.80 -0.69
N LEU A 107 1.58 8.89 0.24
CA LEU A 107 0.75 7.70 -0.02
C LEU A 107 -0.69 8.06 -0.41
N VAL A 108 -1.28 9.07 0.22
CA VAL A 108 -2.62 9.55 -0.16
C VAL A 108 -2.58 10.21 -1.53
N GLN A 109 -1.61 11.08 -1.80
CA GLN A 109 -1.49 11.80 -3.07
C GLN A 109 -1.36 10.84 -4.27
N GLU A 110 -0.62 9.75 -4.07
CA GLU A 110 -0.40 8.69 -5.06
C GLU A 110 -1.55 7.66 -5.10
N GLY A 111 -2.54 7.76 -4.21
CA GLY A 111 -3.70 6.88 -4.18
C GLY A 111 -3.48 5.53 -3.51
N HIS A 112 -2.33 5.31 -2.87
CA HIS A 112 -2.05 4.11 -2.07
C HIS A 112 -2.78 4.09 -0.72
N ALA A 113 -3.22 5.26 -0.24
CA ALA A 113 -3.94 5.42 1.02
C ALA A 113 -5.13 6.39 0.89
N VAL A 114 -6.04 6.35 1.86
CA VAL A 114 -7.15 7.30 2.01
C VAL A 114 -7.01 8.00 3.36
N HIS A 115 -7.31 9.30 3.43
CA HIS A 115 -7.34 10.02 4.70
C HIS A 115 -8.42 9.45 5.63
N TYR A 116 -8.06 9.18 6.88
CA TYR A 116 -8.97 8.66 7.89
C TYR A 116 -8.87 9.43 9.21
N THR A 117 -9.97 10.11 9.55
CA THR A 117 -10.12 10.90 10.78
C THR A 117 -11.29 10.43 11.66
N GLY A 118 -11.78 9.20 11.47
CA GLY A 118 -12.92 8.64 12.22
C GLY A 118 -14.29 8.83 11.56
N GLY A 119 -14.34 8.90 10.23
CA GLY A 119 -15.58 8.99 9.44
C GLY A 119 -16.29 7.65 9.19
N SER A 120 -17.34 7.68 8.36
CA SER A 120 -18.07 6.47 7.95
C SER A 120 -17.20 5.55 7.10
N LYS A 121 -17.30 4.24 7.36
CA LYS A 121 -16.58 3.19 6.61
C LYS A 121 -16.98 3.15 5.13
N ASP A 122 -18.23 3.47 4.81
CA ASP A 122 -18.73 3.39 3.43
C ASP A 122 -18.06 4.43 2.53
N ALA A 123 -17.91 5.67 3.03
CA ALA A 123 -17.24 6.74 2.27
C ALA A 123 -15.75 6.43 2.01
N ILE A 124 -15.10 5.75 2.96
CA ILE A 124 -13.69 5.34 2.83
C ILE A 124 -13.57 4.22 1.79
N ASN A 125 -14.49 3.24 1.82
CA ASN A 125 -14.55 2.18 0.83
C ASN A 125 -14.75 2.74 -0.59
N ASP A 126 -15.67 3.69 -0.77
CA ASP A 126 -15.89 4.33 -2.07
C ASP A 126 -14.63 5.04 -2.58
N GLN A 127 -13.89 5.69 -1.68
CA GLN A 127 -12.63 6.36 -2.02
C GLN A 127 -11.54 5.35 -2.38
N HIS A 128 -11.44 4.23 -1.65
CA HIS A 128 -10.54 3.12 -2.00
C HIS A 128 -10.85 2.56 -3.38
N MET A 129 -12.13 2.39 -3.73
CA MET A 129 -12.51 1.87 -5.06
C MET A 129 -12.09 2.84 -6.18
N LYS A 130 -12.27 4.15 -5.99
CA LYS A 130 -11.79 5.17 -6.94
C LYS A 130 -10.27 5.13 -7.09
N ASN A 131 -9.53 5.05 -5.98
CA ASN A 131 -8.08 4.98 -5.99
C ASN A 131 -7.57 3.70 -6.67
N ARG A 132 -8.22 2.55 -6.41
CA ARG A 132 -7.88 1.27 -7.05
C ARG A 132 -8.03 1.35 -8.57
N GLN A 133 -9.15 1.90 -9.06
CA GLN A 133 -9.37 2.09 -10.48
C GLN A 133 -8.30 2.99 -11.10
N ARG A 134 -7.99 4.12 -10.44
CA ARG A 134 -6.94 5.05 -10.88
C ARG A 134 -5.56 4.38 -10.96
N LEU A 135 -5.17 3.58 -9.96
CA LEU A 135 -3.87 2.88 -9.95
C LEU A 135 -3.76 1.81 -11.04
N VAL A 136 -4.87 1.16 -11.39
CA VAL A 136 -4.94 0.20 -12.50
C VAL A 136 -4.89 0.91 -13.85
N ASP A 137 -5.57 2.05 -13.98
CA ASP A 137 -5.54 2.87 -15.18
C ASP A 137 -4.17 3.52 -15.39
N GLU A 138 -3.48 3.95 -14.32
CA GLU A 138 -2.10 4.46 -14.40
C GLU A 138 -1.06 3.34 -14.61
N GLY A 139 -1.44 2.06 -14.50
CA GLY A 139 -0.54 0.92 -14.70
C GLY A 139 0.41 0.64 -13.53
N VAL A 140 0.24 1.32 -12.40
CA VAL A 140 1.05 1.14 -11.18
C VAL A 140 0.76 -0.22 -10.52
N VAL A 141 -0.48 -0.68 -10.63
CA VAL A 141 -0.95 -1.98 -10.13
C VAL A 141 -1.32 -2.87 -11.32
N PRO A 142 -0.79 -4.10 -11.42
CA PRO A 142 -1.21 -5.04 -12.46
C PRO A 142 -2.68 -5.37 -12.29
N CYS A 143 -3.43 -5.43 -13.41
CA CYS A 143 -4.88 -5.65 -13.40
C CYS A 143 -5.23 -6.97 -12.67
N PRO A 144 -5.87 -6.92 -11.49
CA PRO A 144 -6.25 -8.13 -10.76
C PRO A 144 -7.55 -8.72 -11.35
N PRO A 145 -7.85 -10.00 -11.08
CA PRO A 145 -9.04 -10.67 -11.61
C PRO A 145 -10.33 -9.94 -11.20
N GLY A 146 -11.13 -9.51 -12.19
CA GLY A 146 -12.42 -8.83 -11.96
C GLY A 146 -12.40 -7.31 -12.13
N MET A 147 -11.25 -6.69 -12.41
CA MET A 147 -11.16 -5.29 -12.85
C MET A 147 -10.91 -5.18 -14.36
N SER A 148 -11.36 -4.08 -14.95
CA SER A 148 -11.03 -3.69 -16.33
C SER A 148 -10.20 -2.41 -16.30
N SER A 149 -9.02 -2.44 -16.92
CA SER A 149 -8.20 -1.23 -17.13
C SER A 149 -8.69 -0.49 -18.38
N ASN A 150 -8.84 0.83 -18.29
CA ASN A 150 -9.13 1.68 -19.44
C ASN A 150 -7.85 2.10 -20.20
N ASN A 151 -6.66 1.72 -19.71
CA ASN A 151 -5.38 2.09 -20.30
C ASN A 151 -4.88 1.04 -21.32
N PRO A 152 -4.70 1.42 -22.60
CA PRO A 152 -4.23 0.52 -23.66
C PRO A 152 -2.77 0.04 -23.50
N GLU A 153 -1.96 0.64 -22.63
CA GLU A 153 -0.54 0.27 -22.45
C GLU A 153 -0.26 -0.71 -21.31
N ASN A 154 -1.26 -1.04 -20.48
CA ASN A 154 -1.10 -1.94 -19.33
C ASN A 154 -0.72 -3.35 -19.82
N GLU A 155 0.36 -3.93 -19.26
CA GLU A 155 0.90 -5.25 -19.67
C GLU A 155 -0.17 -6.37 -19.66
N ALA A 156 -1.18 -6.26 -18.80
CA ALA A 156 -2.33 -7.17 -18.78
C ALA A 156 -3.15 -7.14 -20.09
N VAL A 157 -3.28 -5.97 -20.72
CA VAL A 157 -3.93 -5.81 -22.04
C VAL A 157 -3.05 -6.37 -23.15
N LYS A 158 -1.72 -6.19 -23.08
CA LYS A 158 -0.78 -6.82 -24.04
C LYS A 158 -0.83 -8.35 -23.99
N ILE A 159 -0.96 -8.92 -22.80
CA ILE A 159 -1.08 -10.37 -22.60
C ILE A 159 -2.43 -10.88 -23.11
N ALA A 160 -3.53 -10.18 -22.81
CA ALA A 160 -4.87 -10.52 -23.30
C ALA A 160 -4.99 -10.40 -24.84
N VAL A 161 -4.40 -9.38 -25.45
CA VAL A 161 -4.38 -9.21 -26.92
C VAL A 161 -3.54 -10.30 -27.60
N LYS A 162 -2.39 -10.69 -27.01
CA LYS A 162 -1.57 -11.80 -27.52
C LYS A 162 -2.25 -13.16 -27.46
N GLU A 163 -3.06 -13.44 -26.43
CA GLU A 163 -3.82 -14.71 -26.35
C GLU A 163 -4.95 -14.81 -27.37
N ILE A 164 -5.49 -13.68 -27.83
CA ILE A 164 -6.55 -13.63 -28.84
C ILE A 164 -5.99 -13.85 -30.27
N GLU A 165 -4.72 -13.52 -30.51
CA GLU A 165 -4.08 -13.63 -31.83
C GLU A 165 -3.54 -15.02 -32.18
N VAL A 166 -3.57 -16.01 -31.29
CA VAL A 166 -3.18 -17.38 -31.65
C VAL A 166 -4.34 -18.05 -32.40
N PRO A 167 -4.22 -18.33 -33.71
CA PRO A 167 -5.33 -18.86 -34.47
C PRO A 167 -5.66 -20.28 -34.01
N LYS A 168 -6.93 -20.50 -33.63
CA LYS A 168 -7.51 -21.83 -33.41
C LYS A 168 -7.16 -22.76 -34.59
N PRO A 169 -6.68 -23.99 -34.36
CA PRO A 169 -6.33 -24.89 -35.45
C PRO A 169 -7.59 -25.24 -36.26
N VAL A 170 -7.53 -24.94 -37.56
CA VAL A 170 -8.56 -25.29 -38.55
C VAL A 170 -8.71 -26.82 -38.60
N LYS A 171 -9.91 -27.32 -38.26
CA LYS A 171 -10.28 -28.72 -38.45
C LYS A 171 -10.16 -29.09 -39.93
N LYS A 172 -9.10 -29.81 -40.32
CA LYS A 172 -8.96 -30.40 -41.67
C LYS A 172 -10.05 -31.45 -41.88
N LYS A 173 -10.94 -31.19 -42.86
CA LYS A 173 -11.88 -32.17 -43.44
C LYS A 173 -11.10 -33.39 -43.94
N LYS A 174 -11.34 -34.57 -43.36
CA LYS A 174 -10.94 -35.85 -43.98
C LYS A 174 -11.80 -36.07 -45.22
N LYS A 175 -11.22 -35.97 -46.42
CA LYS A 175 -11.80 -36.47 -47.67
C LYS A 175 -11.03 -37.73 -48.12
N LYS A 176 -11.79 -38.83 -48.16
CA LYS A 176 -11.79 -39.98 -49.08
C LYS A 176 -10.54 -40.86 -49.26
N SER A 177 -10.77 -42.17 -49.13
CA SER A 177 -10.26 -43.16 -50.08
C SER A 177 -11.42 -43.96 -50.67
N LYS A 178 -11.44 -44.02 -52.00
CA LYS A 178 -12.31 -44.82 -52.86
C LYS A 178 -11.97 -46.31 -52.71
N LYS A 179 -12.98 -47.17 -52.90
CA LYS A 179 -12.82 -48.50 -53.51
C LYS A 179 -13.21 -48.37 -54.98
#